data_AF-A0A523RGI1-F1
#
_entry.id   AF-A0A523RGI1-F1
#
_cell.length_a   1.000
_cell.length_b   1.000
_cell.length_c   1.000
_cell.angle_alpha   90.00
_cell.angle_beta   90.00
_cell.angle_gamma   90.00
#
_symmetry.space_group_name_H-M   'P 1'
#
loop_
_entity.id
_entity.type
_entity.pdbx_description
1 polymer ?
#
loop_
_entity_poly.entity_id
_entity_poly.type
_entity_poly.pdbx_seq_one_letter_code
_entity_poly.pdbx_strand_id
1 'polypeptide(L)'
;MNFTIPRGNTSEMVLHIWKIIELPSIQQDDFLHIISFELFLFSPKEAKEFINMAIHKGYLIAEGDDQIKLSESLALELNKWHEKRKIHISEKIKDVNDFNDFSNESKNNDVNKFKILLKALLDKGTINRAVAESDSAYQFRFLDSGQKIIKADVQGSQKIPYTIEININEKMIKHNCHDFRVKRAENKKFCKHLAKLFLLLKIQNADLASYFLESITKEINNWNFQA
;
A
#
# COMPACT_ATOMS: atom_id res chain seq x y z
N MET A 1 -16.59 -5.31 5.64
CA MET A 1 -16.05 -6.07 6.78
C MET A 1 -15.66 -5.05 7.82
N ASN A 2 -16.31 -5.06 8.97
CA ASN A 2 -15.91 -4.24 10.11
C ASN A 2 -14.63 -4.86 10.70
N PHE A 3 -13.53 -4.13 10.66
CA PHE A 3 -12.29 -4.47 11.36
C PHE A 3 -12.37 -3.95 12.80
N THR A 4 -13.47 -4.27 13.48
CA THR A 4 -13.59 -3.93 14.90
C THR A 4 -12.59 -4.78 15.67
N ILE A 5 -11.74 -4.14 16.45
CA ILE A 5 -10.80 -4.85 17.33
C ILE A 5 -11.65 -5.56 18.40
N PRO A 6 -11.60 -6.89 18.51
CA PRO A 6 -12.44 -7.65 19.44
C PRO A 6 -11.89 -7.54 20.86
N ARG A 7 -12.12 -6.40 21.51
CA ARG A 7 -11.74 -6.17 22.91
C ARG A 7 -12.62 -7.02 23.83
N GLY A 8 -12.00 -7.79 24.71
CA GLY A 8 -12.70 -8.59 25.74
C GLY A 8 -12.85 -10.09 25.43
N ASN A 9 -12.52 -10.54 24.22
CA ASN A 9 -12.46 -11.97 23.89
C ASN A 9 -11.05 -12.38 23.47
N THR A 10 -10.37 -13.17 24.31
CA THR A 10 -8.97 -13.57 24.07
C THR A 10 -8.81 -14.38 22.78
N SER A 11 -9.70 -15.33 22.47
CA SER A 11 -9.55 -16.16 21.26
C SER A 11 -9.79 -15.37 19.97
N GLU A 12 -10.81 -14.52 19.96
CA GLU A 12 -11.08 -13.62 18.83
C GLU A 12 -9.94 -12.63 18.62
N MET A 13 -9.35 -12.11 19.69
CA MET A 13 -8.20 -11.22 19.64
C MET A 13 -6.96 -11.93 19.09
N VAL A 14 -6.67 -13.16 19.54
CA VAL A 14 -5.59 -13.99 18.98
C VAL A 14 -5.80 -14.20 17.48
N LEU A 15 -7.01 -14.62 17.06
CA LEU A 15 -7.34 -14.78 15.65
C LEU A 15 -7.25 -13.48 14.85
N HIS A 16 -7.66 -12.36 15.43
CA HIS A 16 -7.57 -11.05 14.79
C HIS A 16 -6.12 -10.68 14.49
N ILE A 17 -5.22 -10.87 15.47
CA ILE A 17 -3.79 -10.62 15.31
C ILE A 17 -3.19 -11.58 14.28
N TRP A 18 -3.56 -12.87 14.32
CA TRP A 18 -3.01 -13.85 13.38
C TRP A 18 -3.45 -13.64 11.92
N LYS A 19 -4.62 -13.04 11.69
CA LYS A 19 -5.06 -12.57 10.36
C LYS A 19 -4.20 -11.43 9.80
N ILE A 20 -3.43 -10.74 10.66
CA ILE A 20 -2.52 -9.66 10.27
C ILE A 20 -1.11 -10.22 10.05
N ILE A 21 -0.64 -11.08 10.96
CA ILE A 21 0.73 -11.63 10.92
C ILE A 21 0.88 -12.68 9.81
N GLU A 22 -0.14 -13.53 9.60
CA GLU A 22 -0.17 -14.56 8.55
C GLU A 22 1.06 -15.52 8.55
N LEU A 23 1.64 -15.81 9.73
CA LEU A 23 2.74 -16.76 9.91
C LEU A 23 2.28 -18.08 10.56
N PRO A 24 2.92 -19.22 10.25
CA PRO A 24 2.59 -20.51 10.87
C PRO A 24 2.98 -20.57 12.36
N SER A 25 4.12 -19.98 12.71
CA SER A 25 4.63 -19.79 14.07
C SER A 25 5.44 -18.50 14.13
N ILE A 26 5.72 -18.02 15.33
CA ILE A 26 6.51 -16.81 15.57
C ILE A 26 7.21 -16.91 16.94
N GLN A 27 8.38 -16.28 17.07
CA GLN A 27 9.05 -16.13 18.36
C GLN A 27 8.18 -15.31 19.33
N GLN A 28 8.14 -15.71 20.60
CA GLN A 28 7.29 -15.05 21.59
C GLN A 28 7.66 -13.57 21.78
N ASP A 29 8.96 -13.26 21.80
CA ASP A 29 9.46 -11.89 21.90
C ASP A 29 9.12 -11.05 20.66
N ASP A 30 9.18 -11.63 19.46
CA ASP A 30 8.76 -10.97 18.23
C ASP A 30 7.26 -10.70 18.23
N PHE A 31 6.45 -11.66 18.71
CA PHE A 31 5.01 -11.49 18.82
C PHE A 31 4.64 -10.38 19.80
N LEU A 32 5.32 -10.33 20.95
CA LEU A 32 5.21 -9.24 21.91
C LEU A 32 5.55 -7.89 21.26
N HIS A 33 6.68 -7.83 20.56
CA HIS A 33 7.11 -6.62 19.88
C HIS A 33 6.05 -6.13 18.89
N ILE A 34 5.54 -7.04 18.05
CA ILE A 34 4.51 -6.73 17.06
C ILE A 34 3.25 -6.16 17.72
N ILE A 35 2.70 -6.85 18.73
CA ILE A 35 1.42 -6.43 19.32
C ILE A 35 1.54 -5.16 20.17
N SER A 36 2.76 -4.85 20.66
CA SER A 36 3.00 -3.63 21.44
C SER A 36 3.43 -2.42 20.63
N PHE A 37 4.38 -2.59 19.71
CA PHE A 37 5.05 -1.47 19.06
C PHE A 37 4.68 -1.30 17.59
N GLU A 38 4.23 -2.37 16.91
CA GLU A 38 3.84 -2.27 15.50
C GLU A 38 2.33 -2.07 15.35
N LEU A 39 1.54 -2.87 16.09
CA LEU A 39 0.08 -2.84 16.03
C LEU A 39 -0.53 -1.92 17.11
N PHE A 40 0.27 -1.49 18.10
CA PHE A 40 -0.16 -0.63 19.21
C PHE A 40 -1.44 -1.14 19.91
N LEU A 41 -1.58 -2.47 20.06
CA LEU A 41 -2.78 -3.10 20.63
C LEU A 41 -2.71 -3.16 22.16
N PHE A 42 -1.50 -3.32 22.71
CA PHE A 42 -1.25 -3.49 24.14
C PHE A 42 0.06 -2.79 24.55
N SER A 43 0.14 -2.25 25.76
CA SER A 43 1.45 -1.90 26.34
C SER A 43 2.33 -3.17 26.50
N PRO A 44 3.66 -3.06 26.63
CA PRO A 44 4.54 -4.24 26.78
C PRO A 44 4.17 -5.15 27.96
N LYS A 45 3.63 -4.57 29.03
CA LYS A 45 3.15 -5.33 30.19
C LYS A 45 1.86 -6.10 29.85
N GLU A 46 0.87 -5.40 29.30
CA GLU A 46 -0.40 -6.00 28.89
C GLU A 46 -0.22 -7.06 27.80
N ALA A 47 0.75 -6.87 26.90
CA ALA A 47 1.11 -7.84 25.87
C ALA A 47 1.63 -9.15 26.48
N LYS A 48 2.55 -9.08 27.45
CA LYS A 48 3.02 -10.27 28.19
C LYS A 48 1.86 -10.98 28.89
N GLU A 49 1.01 -10.23 29.59
CA GLU A 49 -0.17 -10.78 30.27
C GLU A 49 -1.13 -11.45 29.29
N PHE A 50 -1.37 -10.82 28.14
CA PHE A 50 -2.21 -11.35 27.06
C PHE A 50 -1.64 -12.66 26.48
N ILE A 51 -0.35 -12.70 26.16
CA ILE A 51 0.33 -13.89 25.61
C ILE A 51 0.23 -15.05 26.59
N ASN A 52 0.58 -14.82 27.86
CA ASN A 52 0.51 -15.83 28.91
C ASN A 52 -0.93 -16.35 29.10
N MET A 53 -1.91 -15.45 29.09
CA MET A 53 -3.33 -15.82 29.16
C MET A 53 -3.77 -16.65 27.94
N ALA A 54 -3.32 -16.29 26.74
CA ALA A 54 -3.65 -17.00 25.50
C ALA A 54 -3.03 -18.41 25.46
N ILE A 55 -1.80 -18.56 25.96
CA ILE A 55 -1.14 -19.87 26.14
C ILE A 55 -1.89 -20.69 27.18
N HIS A 56 -2.15 -20.12 28.37
CA HIS A 56 -2.88 -20.81 29.45
C HIS A 56 -4.27 -21.29 29.02
N LYS A 57 -4.98 -20.50 28.21
CA LYS A 57 -6.30 -20.88 27.67
C LYS A 57 -6.24 -21.83 26.47
N GLY A 58 -5.04 -22.21 26.00
CA GLY A 58 -4.86 -23.13 24.88
C GLY A 58 -5.20 -22.52 23.51
N TYR A 59 -5.17 -21.20 23.38
CA TYR A 59 -5.33 -20.51 22.09
C TYR A 59 -3.99 -20.37 21.35
N LEU A 60 -2.91 -20.21 22.10
CA LEU A 60 -1.55 -20.31 21.60
C LEU A 60 -0.89 -21.55 22.17
N ILE A 61 -0.09 -22.22 21.36
CA ILE A 61 0.70 -23.39 21.72
C ILE A 61 2.16 -22.98 21.67
N ALA A 62 2.86 -23.13 22.80
CA ALA A 62 4.31 -22.97 22.86
C ALA A 62 4.97 -24.23 22.28
N GLU A 63 5.90 -24.04 21.35
CA GLU A 63 6.77 -25.06 20.77
C GLU A 63 8.21 -24.86 21.27
N GLY A 64 9.12 -25.76 20.91
CA GLY A 64 10.54 -25.60 21.22
C GLY A 64 11.11 -24.28 20.69
N ASP A 65 12.15 -23.77 21.36
CA ASP A 65 12.82 -22.50 21.05
C ASP A 65 11.93 -21.24 21.17
N ASP A 66 11.09 -21.18 22.22
CA ASP A 66 10.25 -20.02 22.57
C ASP A 66 9.33 -19.54 21.42
N GLN A 67 8.99 -20.47 20.53
CA GLN A 67 8.04 -20.23 19.45
C GLN A 67 6.61 -20.45 19.94
N ILE A 68 5.71 -19.65 19.40
CA ILE A 68 4.28 -19.79 19.60
C ILE A 68 3.56 -19.91 18.26
N LYS A 69 2.52 -20.74 18.25
CA LYS A 69 1.61 -20.90 17.11
C LYS A 69 0.17 -20.94 17.58
N LEU A 70 -0.77 -20.83 16.64
CA LEU A 70 -2.18 -21.06 16.92
C LEU A 70 -2.42 -22.52 17.33
N SER A 71 -3.40 -22.72 18.21
CA SER A 71 -3.98 -24.04 18.43
C SER A 71 -4.69 -24.56 17.17
N GLU A 72 -4.85 -25.88 17.07
CA GLU A 72 -5.45 -26.52 15.89
C GLU A 72 -6.84 -25.97 15.57
N SER A 73 -7.67 -25.72 16.59
CA SER A 73 -9.00 -25.16 16.41
C SER A 73 -8.96 -23.76 15.80
N LEU A 74 -8.10 -22.87 16.30
CA LEU A 74 -7.95 -21.51 15.77
C LEU A 74 -7.27 -21.50 14.40
N ALA A 75 -6.32 -22.40 14.15
CA ALA A 75 -5.72 -22.56 12.82
C ALA A 75 -6.76 -23.01 11.78
N LEU A 76 -7.67 -23.92 12.14
CA LEU A 76 -8.79 -24.32 11.29
C LEU A 76 -9.76 -23.15 11.03
N GLU A 77 -10.05 -22.34 12.04
CA GLU A 77 -10.87 -21.14 11.86
C GLU A 77 -10.22 -20.10 10.96
N LEU A 78 -8.90 -19.88 11.11
CA LEU A 78 -8.12 -19.00 10.27
C LEU A 78 -8.15 -19.47 8.81
N ASN A 79 -7.97 -20.77 8.56
CA ASN A 79 -8.06 -21.36 7.23
C ASN A 79 -9.45 -21.20 6.61
N LYS A 80 -10.52 -21.48 7.37
CA LYS A 80 -11.90 -21.21 6.91
C LYS A 80 -12.09 -19.74 6.54
N TRP A 81 -11.50 -18.83 7.29
CA TRP A 81 -11.54 -17.40 6.98
C TRP A 81 -10.76 -17.07 5.70
N HIS A 82 -9.57 -17.64 5.50
CA HIS A 82 -8.79 -17.47 4.27
C HIS A 82 -9.55 -17.99 3.05
N GLU A 83 -10.18 -19.16 3.12
CA GLU A 83 -10.98 -19.71 2.02
C GLU A 83 -12.19 -18.85 1.69
N LYS A 84 -12.96 -18.41 2.71
CA LYS A 84 -14.05 -17.45 2.52
C LYS A 84 -13.57 -16.14 1.89
N ARG A 85 -12.40 -15.66 2.32
CA ARG A 85 -11.79 -14.45 1.78
C ARG A 85 -11.34 -14.63 0.34
N LYS A 86 -10.74 -15.77 -0.02
CA LYS A 86 -10.36 -16.09 -1.40
C LYS A 86 -11.58 -16.14 -2.32
N ILE A 87 -12.66 -16.79 -1.88
CA ILE A 87 -13.94 -16.83 -2.60
C ILE A 87 -14.49 -15.41 -2.77
N HIS A 88 -14.60 -14.64 -1.69
CA HIS A 88 -15.10 -13.25 -1.74
C HIS A 88 -14.24 -12.34 -2.62
N ILE A 89 -12.92 -12.51 -2.62
CA ILE A 89 -12.02 -11.78 -3.52
C ILE A 89 -12.22 -12.25 -4.97
N SER A 90 -12.35 -13.55 -5.20
CA SER A 90 -12.59 -14.11 -6.53
C SER A 90 -13.94 -13.71 -7.09
N GLU A 91 -15.00 -13.68 -6.28
CA GLU A 91 -16.35 -13.21 -6.65
C GLU A 91 -16.30 -11.73 -6.97
N LYS A 92 -15.65 -10.90 -6.14
CA LYS A 92 -15.45 -9.50 -6.47
C LYS A 92 -14.62 -9.28 -7.73
N ILE A 93 -13.64 -10.13 -8.00
CA ILE A 93 -12.85 -10.05 -9.25
C ILE A 93 -13.71 -10.49 -10.45
N LYS A 94 -14.56 -11.50 -10.29
CA LYS A 94 -15.52 -11.94 -11.32
C LYS A 94 -16.60 -10.90 -11.56
N ASP A 95 -17.21 -10.32 -10.53
CA ASP A 95 -18.15 -9.20 -10.66
C ASP A 95 -17.49 -8.01 -11.37
N VAL A 96 -16.20 -7.75 -11.10
CA VAL A 96 -15.43 -6.72 -11.82
C VAL A 96 -15.16 -7.10 -13.28
N ASN A 97 -15.00 -8.39 -13.60
CA ASN A 97 -14.77 -8.86 -14.96
C ASN A 97 -16.06 -9.01 -15.78
N ASP A 98 -17.14 -9.50 -15.19
CA ASP A 98 -18.46 -9.65 -15.80
C ASP A 98 -19.12 -8.27 -16.02
N PHE A 99 -18.80 -7.27 -15.17
CA PHE A 99 -19.18 -5.87 -15.40
C PHE A 99 -18.38 -5.22 -16.55
N ASN A 100 -17.18 -5.71 -16.87
CA ASN A 100 -16.39 -5.23 -18.01
C ASN A 100 -16.92 -5.73 -19.37
N ASP A 101 -17.64 -6.86 -19.40
CA ASP A 101 -18.20 -7.43 -20.64
C ASP A 101 -19.58 -6.86 -21.01
N PHE A 102 -20.27 -6.13 -20.11
CA PHE A 102 -21.66 -5.71 -20.31
C PHE A 102 -21.96 -4.21 -20.34
N SER A 103 -20.98 -3.31 -20.25
CA SER A 103 -21.30 -1.86 -20.22
C SER A 103 -20.31 -0.95 -20.94
N ASN A 104 -20.67 -0.60 -22.18
CA ASN A 104 -20.42 0.71 -22.77
C ASN A 104 -21.02 1.79 -21.84
N GLU A 105 -20.20 2.52 -21.06
CA GLU A 105 -20.43 3.93 -20.68
C GLU A 105 -19.23 4.54 -19.91
N SER A 106 -18.23 4.94 -20.69
CA SER A 106 -17.33 6.12 -20.65
C SER A 106 -16.96 6.92 -19.37
N LYS A 107 -17.26 6.55 -18.13
CA LYS A 107 -16.78 7.32 -16.94
C LYS A 107 -16.13 6.50 -15.82
N ASN A 108 -16.49 5.22 -15.65
CA ASN A 108 -15.87 4.35 -14.64
C ASN A 108 -14.57 3.67 -15.13
N ASN A 109 -14.34 3.64 -16.44
CA ASN A 109 -13.15 3.01 -17.04
C ASN A 109 -11.85 3.75 -16.69
N ASP A 110 -11.87 5.09 -16.68
CA ASP A 110 -10.67 5.90 -16.44
C ASP A 110 -10.16 5.81 -14.99
N VAL A 111 -11.07 5.68 -14.02
CA VAL A 111 -10.68 5.55 -12.61
C VAL A 111 -9.91 4.25 -12.38
N ASN A 112 -10.36 3.15 -12.99
CA ASN A 112 -9.73 1.85 -12.85
C ASN A 112 -8.43 1.77 -13.67
N LYS A 113 -8.44 2.30 -14.90
CA LYS A 113 -7.25 2.42 -15.76
C LYS A 113 -6.14 3.21 -15.09
N PHE A 114 -6.43 4.40 -14.57
CA PHE A 114 -5.46 5.21 -13.82
C PHE A 114 -4.82 4.42 -12.68
N LYS A 115 -5.62 3.69 -11.90
CA LYS A 115 -5.13 2.93 -10.76
C LYS A 115 -4.20 1.79 -11.18
N ILE A 116 -4.52 1.11 -12.28
CA ILE A 116 -3.69 0.06 -12.86
C ILE A 116 -2.34 0.64 -13.32
N LEU A 117 -2.38 1.72 -14.10
CA LEU A 117 -1.19 2.38 -14.63
C LEU A 117 -0.27 2.91 -13.52
N LEU A 118 -0.85 3.59 -12.52
CA LEU A 118 -0.10 4.09 -11.39
C LEU A 118 0.54 2.94 -10.60
N LYS A 119 -0.19 1.85 -10.36
CA LYS A 119 0.34 0.67 -9.64
C LYS A 119 1.48 -0.02 -10.38
N ALA A 120 1.49 0.00 -11.71
CA ALA A 120 2.59 -0.58 -12.49
C ALA A 120 3.95 0.09 -12.17
N LEU A 121 3.92 1.37 -11.77
CA LEU A 121 5.09 2.18 -11.46
C LEU A 121 5.43 2.19 -9.95
N LEU A 122 4.70 1.46 -9.11
CA LEU A 122 4.85 1.45 -7.65
C LEU A 122 5.14 0.06 -7.10
N ASP A 123 5.65 0.04 -5.87
CA ASP A 123 5.69 -1.17 -5.03
C ASP A 123 4.51 -1.17 -4.05
N LYS A 124 4.18 -2.35 -3.51
CA LYS A 124 2.98 -2.58 -2.66
C LYS A 124 2.82 -1.58 -1.50
N GLY A 125 3.91 -1.07 -0.92
CA GLY A 125 3.87 -0.10 0.20
C GLY A 125 3.96 1.38 -0.20
N THR A 126 4.30 1.72 -1.44
CA THR A 126 4.55 3.14 -1.82
C THR A 126 3.26 3.94 -1.90
N ILE A 127 2.14 3.32 -2.28
CA ILE A 127 0.85 4.03 -2.39
C ILE A 127 0.32 4.50 -1.03
N ASN A 128 0.49 3.68 0.02
CA ASN A 128 0.06 4.05 1.38
C ASN A 128 0.90 5.23 1.90
N ARG A 129 2.20 5.21 1.65
CA ARG A 129 3.10 6.33 1.99
C ARG A 129 2.74 7.60 1.21
N ALA A 130 2.32 7.48 -0.05
CA ALA A 130 1.91 8.61 -0.85
C ALA A 130 0.64 9.28 -0.33
N VAL A 131 -0.38 8.49 0.05
CA VAL A 131 -1.64 9.00 0.59
C VAL A 131 -1.44 9.78 1.89
N ALA A 132 -0.45 9.38 2.70
CA ALA A 132 -0.11 10.06 3.95
C ALA A 132 0.58 11.43 3.77
N GLU A 133 1.09 11.74 2.57
CA GLU A 133 1.68 13.06 2.31
C GLU A 133 0.59 14.14 2.28
N SER A 134 0.89 15.31 2.84
CA SER A 134 -0.02 16.46 2.82
C SER A 134 -0.21 16.98 1.39
N ASP A 135 -1.46 17.24 1.01
CA ASP A 135 -1.79 17.88 -0.27
C ASP A 135 -1.12 19.26 -0.38
N SER A 136 -1.08 20.01 0.73
CA SER A 136 -0.47 21.34 0.81
C SER A 136 1.04 21.36 0.64
N ALA A 137 1.71 20.20 0.70
CA ALA A 137 3.14 20.11 0.47
C ALA A 137 3.51 20.21 -1.01
N TYR A 138 2.53 20.14 -1.93
CA TYR A 138 2.75 20.13 -3.37
C TYR A 138 2.35 21.46 -3.99
N GLN A 139 3.25 22.02 -4.79
CA GLN A 139 2.98 23.22 -5.56
C GLN A 139 3.28 22.96 -7.03
N PHE A 140 2.23 22.91 -7.87
CA PHE A 140 2.38 22.84 -9.32
C PHE A 140 2.87 24.20 -9.83
N ARG A 141 4.11 24.26 -10.33
CA ARG A 141 4.69 25.47 -10.93
C ARG A 141 4.28 25.64 -12.38
N PHE A 142 4.17 24.52 -13.10
CA PHE A 142 3.85 24.52 -14.52
C PHE A 142 3.08 23.25 -14.88
N LEU A 143 1.94 23.43 -15.52
CA LEU A 143 1.13 22.35 -16.07
C LEU A 143 0.63 22.79 -17.43
N ASP A 144 1.27 22.31 -18.50
CA ASP A 144 0.91 22.64 -19.86
C ASP A 144 0.50 21.37 -20.61
N SER A 145 -0.79 21.30 -20.94
CA SER A 145 -1.37 20.20 -21.71
C SER A 145 -0.93 20.18 -23.17
N GLY A 146 -0.54 21.33 -23.74
CA GLY A 146 0.00 21.46 -25.08
C GLY A 146 1.48 21.07 -25.16
N GLN A 147 2.30 21.54 -24.21
CA GLN A 147 3.73 21.19 -24.15
C GLN A 147 3.99 19.82 -23.52
N LYS A 148 3.01 19.24 -22.82
CA LYS A 148 3.11 17.91 -22.17
C LYS A 148 4.24 17.85 -21.13
N ILE A 149 4.35 18.92 -20.33
CA ILE A 149 5.32 19.05 -19.25
C ILE A 149 4.59 19.33 -17.93
N ILE A 150 5.01 18.61 -16.88
CA ILE A 150 4.63 18.87 -15.48
C ILE A 150 5.87 19.34 -14.74
N LYS A 151 5.79 20.48 -14.05
CA LYS A 151 6.78 20.91 -13.06
C LYS A 151 6.09 21.19 -11.73
N ALA A 152 6.60 20.60 -10.66
CA ALA A 152 6.08 20.78 -9.32
C ALA A 152 7.19 20.79 -8.28
N ASP A 153 6.94 21.48 -7.18
CA ASP A 153 7.73 21.33 -5.96
C ASP A 153 6.99 20.47 -4.95
N VAL A 154 7.75 19.75 -4.14
CA VAL A 154 7.25 19.06 -2.96
C VAL A 154 8.09 19.42 -1.74
N GLN A 155 7.43 19.94 -0.73
CA GLN A 155 8.03 20.24 0.55
C GLN A 155 8.28 18.94 1.33
N GLY A 156 9.55 18.65 1.57
CA GLY A 156 9.98 17.44 2.27
C GLY A 156 10.55 17.72 3.65
N SER A 157 11.39 16.82 4.12
CA SER A 157 12.16 16.97 5.37
C SER A 157 13.26 18.03 5.31
N GLN A 158 13.59 18.54 4.11
CA GLN A 158 14.63 19.54 3.91
C GLN A 158 14.05 20.95 3.86
N LYS A 159 14.88 21.94 4.21
CA LYS A 159 14.53 23.37 4.08
C LYS A 159 14.27 23.78 2.63
N ILE A 160 14.91 23.09 1.67
CA ILE A 160 14.73 23.33 0.24
C ILE A 160 13.73 22.29 -0.29
N PRO A 161 12.65 22.71 -0.98
CA PRO A 161 11.72 21.78 -1.61
C PRO A 161 12.41 20.88 -2.63
N TYR A 162 11.94 19.64 -2.73
CA TYR A 162 12.33 18.76 -3.82
C TYR A 162 11.61 19.19 -5.11
N THR A 163 12.29 19.07 -6.25
CA THR A 163 11.73 19.41 -7.55
C THR A 163 11.30 18.15 -8.29
N ILE A 164 10.14 18.22 -8.96
CA ILE A 164 9.65 17.19 -9.86
C ILE A 164 9.48 17.81 -11.24
N GLU A 165 10.06 17.17 -12.26
CA GLU A 165 9.86 17.52 -13.66
C GLU A 165 9.53 16.25 -14.45
N ILE A 166 8.45 16.28 -15.23
CA ILE A 166 8.05 15.20 -16.13
C ILE A 166 7.84 15.81 -17.51
N ASN A 167 8.58 15.33 -18.49
CA ASN A 167 8.53 15.82 -19.86
C ASN A 167 8.30 14.64 -20.82
N ILE A 168 7.13 14.60 -21.48
CA ILE A 168 6.81 13.53 -22.43
C ILE A 168 7.66 13.62 -23.70
N ASN A 169 7.96 14.83 -24.17
CA ASN A 169 8.71 15.02 -25.41
C ASN A 169 10.15 14.49 -25.27
N GLU A 170 10.74 14.69 -24.09
CA GLU A 170 12.08 14.18 -23.74
C GLU A 170 12.05 12.78 -23.12
N LYS A 171 10.87 12.21 -22.89
CA LYS A 171 10.65 10.95 -22.14
C LYS A 171 11.45 10.93 -20.83
N MET A 172 11.34 11.99 -20.06
CA MET A 172 12.17 12.22 -18.88
C MET A 172 11.34 12.47 -17.63
N ILE A 173 11.76 11.86 -16.53
CA ILE A 173 11.27 12.13 -15.18
C ILE A 173 12.48 12.50 -14.32
N LYS A 174 12.53 13.73 -13.84
CA LYS A 174 13.58 14.22 -12.96
C LYS A 174 13.03 14.50 -11.57
N HIS A 175 13.64 13.92 -10.56
CA HIS A 175 13.28 14.17 -9.18
C HIS A 175 14.44 13.95 -8.21
N ASN A 176 14.65 14.88 -7.28
CA ASN A 176 15.83 14.91 -6.43
C ASN A 176 15.61 14.38 -5.00
N CYS A 177 14.47 13.75 -4.68
CA CYS A 177 14.30 13.18 -3.33
C CYS A 177 15.17 11.94 -3.12
N HIS A 178 15.60 11.73 -1.87
CA HIS A 178 16.51 10.64 -1.53
C HIS A 178 16.00 9.24 -1.94
N ASP A 179 14.72 8.91 -1.67
CA ASP A 179 14.13 7.62 -2.07
C ASP A 179 14.22 7.44 -3.59
N PHE A 180 13.91 8.49 -4.37
CA PHE A 180 13.95 8.42 -5.82
C PHE A 180 15.37 8.22 -6.35
N ARG A 181 16.30 9.07 -5.89
CA ARG A 181 17.70 9.07 -6.33
C ARG A 181 18.40 7.74 -6.05
N VAL A 182 18.14 7.14 -4.89
CA VAL A 182 18.90 5.97 -4.41
C VAL A 182 18.23 4.65 -4.76
N LYS A 183 16.88 4.60 -4.84
CA LYS A 183 16.15 3.32 -4.91
C LYS A 183 15.20 3.19 -6.09
N ARG A 184 14.66 4.30 -6.61
CA ARG A 184 13.52 4.24 -7.55
C ARG A 184 13.91 4.51 -9.00
N ALA A 185 14.83 5.43 -9.24
CA ALA A 185 15.21 5.86 -10.58
C ALA A 185 15.76 4.69 -11.42
N GLU A 186 16.72 3.94 -10.88
CA GLU A 186 17.33 2.78 -11.55
C GLU A 186 16.29 1.70 -11.93
N ASN A 187 15.34 1.44 -11.03
CA ASN A 187 14.28 0.45 -11.24
C ASN A 187 13.06 0.98 -12.02
N LYS A 188 13.12 2.22 -12.51
CA LYS A 188 12.01 2.91 -13.21
C LYS A 188 10.71 2.90 -12.40
N LYS A 189 10.83 3.07 -11.09
CA LYS A 189 9.72 3.13 -10.14
C LYS A 189 9.50 4.56 -9.65
N PHE A 190 8.33 4.80 -9.11
CA PHE A 190 7.98 6.04 -8.46
C PHE A 190 8.27 5.97 -6.96
N CYS A 191 8.74 7.09 -6.41
CA CYS A 191 8.73 7.32 -4.98
C CYS A 191 7.33 7.75 -4.52
N LYS A 192 7.15 7.90 -3.21
CA LYS A 192 5.89 8.40 -2.64
C LYS A 192 5.49 9.77 -3.19
N HIS A 193 6.47 10.63 -3.52
CA HIS A 193 6.16 11.98 -3.98
C HIS A 193 5.58 12.00 -5.40
N LEU A 194 6.18 11.25 -6.33
CA LEU A 194 5.65 11.10 -7.69
C LEU A 194 4.27 10.45 -7.66
N ALA A 195 4.07 9.44 -6.81
CA ALA A 195 2.76 8.81 -6.65
C ALA A 195 1.69 9.82 -6.19
N LYS A 196 1.98 10.62 -5.17
CA LYS A 196 1.06 11.65 -4.66
C LYS A 196 0.82 12.74 -5.69
N LEU A 197 1.83 13.17 -6.44
CA LEU A 197 1.69 14.12 -7.54
C LEU A 197 0.63 13.66 -8.54
N PHE A 198 0.68 12.40 -8.98
CA PHE A 198 -0.32 11.85 -9.91
C PHE A 198 -1.72 11.73 -9.30
N LEU A 199 -1.83 11.47 -7.99
CA LEU A 199 -3.12 11.47 -7.30
C LEU A 199 -3.73 12.89 -7.28
N LEU A 200 -2.92 13.91 -6.99
CA LEU A 200 -3.37 15.32 -7.02
C LEU A 200 -3.69 15.77 -8.45
N LEU A 201 -2.85 15.40 -9.41
CA LEU A 201 -3.07 15.71 -10.81
C LEU A 201 -4.36 15.08 -11.32
N LYS A 202 -4.70 13.86 -10.89
CA LYS A 202 -5.98 13.23 -11.23
C LYS A 202 -7.18 14.03 -10.72
N ILE A 203 -7.09 14.62 -9.53
CA ILE A 203 -8.17 15.45 -8.97
C ILE A 203 -8.32 16.74 -9.79
N GLN A 204 -7.22 17.34 -10.24
CA GLN A 204 -7.24 18.57 -11.03
C GLN A 204 -7.60 18.35 -12.50
N ASN A 205 -7.04 17.32 -13.12
CA ASN A 205 -7.21 16.97 -14.52
C ASN A 205 -6.95 15.46 -14.75
N ALA A 206 -8.02 14.68 -14.67
CA ALA A 206 -7.98 13.22 -14.78
C ALA A 206 -7.41 12.74 -16.12
N ASP A 207 -7.79 13.39 -17.22
CA ASP A 207 -7.37 13.02 -18.58
C ASP A 207 -5.87 13.21 -18.75
N LEU A 208 -5.35 14.35 -18.29
CA LEU A 208 -3.93 14.65 -18.34
C LEU A 208 -3.14 13.66 -17.47
N ALA A 209 -3.61 13.38 -16.25
CA ALA A 209 -2.94 12.43 -15.37
C ALA A 209 -2.83 11.03 -16.00
N SER A 210 -3.93 10.55 -16.61
CA SER A 210 -3.96 9.26 -17.30
C SER A 210 -3.06 9.27 -18.53
N TYR A 211 -3.10 10.34 -19.33
CA TYR A 211 -2.26 10.48 -20.52
C TYR A 211 -0.77 10.37 -20.21
N PHE A 212 -0.29 11.06 -19.16
CA PHE A 212 1.11 10.95 -18.72
C PHE A 212 1.45 9.54 -18.25
N LEU A 213 0.61 8.91 -17.43
CA LEU A 213 0.85 7.55 -16.96
C LEU A 213 0.87 6.52 -18.11
N GLU A 214 -0.03 6.63 -19.07
CA GLU A 214 -0.05 5.78 -20.27
C GLU A 214 1.23 5.94 -21.10
N SER A 215 1.65 7.19 -21.32
CA SER A 215 2.88 7.48 -22.06
C SER A 215 4.12 6.89 -21.37
N ILE A 216 4.18 6.97 -20.04
CA ILE A 216 5.28 6.43 -19.24
C ILE A 216 5.28 4.90 -19.26
N THR A 217 4.14 4.27 -18.99
CA THR A 217 4.03 2.81 -18.88
C THR A 217 4.21 2.08 -20.20
N LYS A 218 3.64 2.59 -21.31
CA LYS A 218 3.70 1.95 -22.64
C LYS A 218 5.12 1.80 -23.15
N GLU A 219 5.99 2.75 -22.83
CA GLU A 219 7.37 2.80 -23.31
C GLU A 219 8.38 2.95 -22.18
N ILE A 220 8.11 2.38 -21.01
CA ILE A 220 8.92 2.60 -19.79
C ILE A 220 10.43 2.41 -20.00
N ASN A 221 10.81 1.47 -20.86
CA ASN A 221 12.20 1.19 -21.22
C ASN A 221 12.89 2.36 -21.95
N ASN A 222 12.14 3.21 -22.64
CA ASN A 222 12.61 4.40 -23.34
C ASN A 222 12.59 5.67 -22.46
N TRP A 223 11.96 5.60 -21.28
CA TRP A 223 11.95 6.72 -20.34
C TRP A 223 13.23 6.75 -19.49
N ASN A 224 13.74 7.97 -19.29
CA ASN A 224 14.90 8.25 -18.46
C ASN A 224 14.48 8.82 -17.10
N PHE A 225 14.87 8.15 -16.02
CA PHE A 225 14.57 8.54 -14.65
C PHE A 225 15.85 9.15 -14.04
N GLN A 226 15.85 10.48 -13.88
CA GLN A 226 17.03 11.25 -13.48
C GLN A 226 16.93 11.77 -12.04
N ALA A 227 18.00 11.56 -11.29
CA ALA A 227 18.20 12.00 -9.91
C ALA A 227 18.56 13.49 -9.79
#